data_AF-A0A3S5JSU9-F1
#
_entry.id   AF-A0A3S5JSU9-F1
#
_cell.length_a   1.000
_cell.length_b   1.000
_cell.length_c   1.000
_cell.angle_alpha   90.00
_cell.angle_beta   90.00
_cell.angle_gamma   90.00
#
_symmetry.space_group_name_H-M   'P 1'
#
loop_
_entity.id
_entity.type
_entity.pdbx_description
1 polymer ?
#
loop_
_entity_poly.entity_id
_entity_poly.type
_entity_poly.pdbx_seq_one_letter_code
_entity_poly.pdbx_strand_id
1 'polypeptide(L)'
;MVDLNTAMAAASVDRQKRMAEEGKERMKRRSGRDLGIEAFDPVKHVAKEKAETASMWLVITFSVVISLLMRYVLMPRTTVEKSDILYLAPLAAIFLIPQVHRMLLPSSFNELYTKGTWFKAGFLHTFTFLAMAFLLVNPPLGDIVAPQLADKWVLIQHEDDEFNFSKGMGSSGTLVWEVEQDALLSGDIWLLFGLADNVNVDGATILVGLSNNAGDVQLESDADFWNDNMEVISNNTGNISNTAQSSILMPHGDLDQDFAIKIGTDLAVGEHLISVTILEQGDPWENSRVYEWTLRVVEQLPDASAS
;
A
#
# COMPACT_ATOMS: atom_id res chain seq x y z
N MET A 1 -48.13 19.77 28.50
CA MET A 1 -48.19 20.57 29.75
C MET A 1 -47.62 19.70 30.85
N VAL A 2 -46.53 20.11 31.50
CA VAL A 2 -45.90 19.33 32.59
C VAL A 2 -46.68 19.61 33.87
N ASP A 3 -47.14 18.57 34.58
CA ASP A 3 -47.92 18.70 35.81
C ASP A 3 -47.12 19.43 36.90
N LEU A 4 -47.77 20.36 37.59
CA LEU A 4 -47.17 21.17 38.65
C LEU A 4 -46.55 20.32 39.76
N ASN A 5 -47.15 19.16 40.05
CA ASN A 5 -46.66 18.22 41.06
C ASN A 5 -45.36 17.54 40.62
N THR A 6 -45.21 17.27 39.32
CA THR A 6 -43.98 16.71 38.72
C THR A 6 -42.87 17.75 38.68
N ALA A 7 -43.20 19.01 38.39
CA ALA A 7 -42.24 20.12 38.44
C ALA A 7 -41.77 20.42 39.88
N MET A 8 -42.67 20.34 40.86
CA MET A 8 -42.34 20.58 42.27
C MET A 8 -41.52 19.43 42.88
N ALA A 9 -41.76 18.18 42.46
CA ALA A 9 -40.95 17.02 42.83
C ALA A 9 -39.55 17.07 42.20
N ALA A 10 -39.42 17.51 40.95
CA ALA A 10 -38.11 17.71 40.32
C ALA A 10 -37.31 18.83 41.01
N ALA A 11 -37.97 19.94 41.37
CA ALA A 11 -37.34 21.07 42.05
C ALA A 11 -36.94 20.76 43.51
N SER A 12 -37.67 19.88 44.21
CA SER A 12 -37.32 19.48 45.58
C SER A 12 -36.11 18.52 45.59
N VAL A 13 -36.03 17.61 44.61
CA VAL A 13 -34.86 16.74 44.42
C VAL A 13 -33.61 17.54 44.05
N ASP A 14 -33.73 18.55 43.19
CA ASP A 14 -32.61 19.42 42.81
C ASP A 14 -32.13 20.31 43.97
N ARG A 15 -33.07 20.75 44.82
CA ARG A 15 -32.75 21.50 46.05
C ARG A 15 -32.09 20.62 47.11
N GLN A 16 -32.51 19.36 47.26
CA GLN A 16 -31.83 18.38 48.12
C GLN A 16 -30.43 18.02 47.60
N LYS A 17 -30.24 17.92 46.29
CA LYS A 17 -28.92 17.68 45.68
C LYS A 17 -27.94 18.83 45.95
N ARG A 18 -28.41 20.07 45.84
CA ARG A 18 -27.61 21.27 46.16
C ARG A 18 -27.28 21.39 47.65
N MET A 19 -28.22 21.08 48.55
CA MET A 19 -27.93 21.07 49.99
C MET A 19 -27.00 19.92 50.41
N ALA A 20 -27.05 18.78 49.72
CA ALA A 20 -26.09 17.68 49.93
C ALA A 20 -24.68 18.01 49.41
N GLU A 21 -24.55 18.92 48.44
CA GLU A 21 -23.27 19.48 47.97
C GLU A 21 -22.74 20.61 48.87
N GLU A 22 -23.59 21.37 49.56
CA GLU A 22 -23.17 22.45 50.47
C GLU A 22 -22.47 21.95 51.74
N GLY A 23 -22.66 20.68 52.13
CA GLY A 23 -21.96 20.02 53.24
C GLY A 23 -20.66 19.32 52.85
N LYS A 24 -20.34 19.18 51.55
CA LYS A 24 -19.02 18.76 51.10
C LYS A 24 -18.20 20.02 50.92
N GLU A 25 -17.14 20.17 51.71
CA GLU A 25 -16.13 21.21 51.52
C GLU A 25 -15.88 21.39 50.03
N ARG A 26 -16.33 22.52 49.47
CA ARG A 26 -15.94 22.95 48.13
C ARG A 26 -14.44 22.86 48.13
N MET A 27 -13.87 21.94 47.35
CA MET A 27 -12.43 21.79 47.20
C MET A 27 -11.86 23.18 46.96
N LYS A 28 -11.24 23.72 48.01
CA LYS A 28 -10.58 25.02 48.00
C LYS A 28 -9.60 24.90 46.85
N ARG A 29 -9.84 25.67 45.77
CA ARG A 29 -8.91 25.75 44.63
C ARG A 29 -7.55 26.10 45.23
N ARG A 30 -6.68 25.10 45.40
CA ARG A 30 -5.41 25.23 46.13
C ARG A 30 -4.52 26.15 45.30
N SER A 31 -4.22 27.31 45.86
CA SER A 31 -3.28 28.27 45.32
C SER A 31 -1.89 27.62 45.22
N GLY A 32 -1.38 27.53 43.98
CA GLY A 32 -0.01 27.47 43.43
C GLY A 32 1.19 26.89 44.18
N ARG A 33 1.20 26.77 45.51
CA ARG A 33 2.39 26.40 46.30
C ARG A 33 2.23 25.09 47.09
N ASP A 34 1.04 24.50 47.04
CA ASP A 34 0.69 23.24 47.72
C ASP A 34 -0.18 22.35 46.80
N LEU A 35 0.09 22.44 45.50
CA LEU A 35 -0.05 21.28 44.62
C LEU A 35 1.02 20.31 45.11
N GLY A 36 0.69 19.04 45.36
CA GLY A 36 1.62 18.00 45.83
C GLY A 36 2.71 17.64 44.80
N ILE A 37 3.39 18.65 44.27
CA ILE A 37 4.60 18.58 43.50
C ILE A 37 5.67 18.31 44.56
N GLU A 38 6.16 17.07 44.61
CA GLU A 38 7.30 16.73 45.44
C GLU A 38 8.42 17.75 45.19
N ALA A 39 9.09 18.18 46.26
CA ALA A 39 10.21 19.11 46.13
C ALA A 39 11.25 18.52 45.17
N PHE A 40 11.70 19.33 44.19
CA PHE A 40 12.64 18.92 43.17
C PHE A 40 13.94 18.41 43.82
N ASP A 41 14.20 17.10 43.71
CA ASP A 41 15.42 16.47 44.19
C ASP A 41 16.33 16.15 42.99
N PRO A 42 17.40 16.92 42.77
CA PRO A 42 18.24 16.79 41.58
C PRO A 42 18.87 15.40 41.46
N VAL A 43 19.16 14.72 42.58
CA VAL A 43 19.78 13.38 42.55
C VAL A 43 18.79 12.34 42.06
N LYS A 44 17.55 12.39 42.57
CA LYS A 44 16.46 11.51 42.10
C LYS A 44 16.08 11.79 40.65
N HIS A 45 16.05 13.06 40.25
CA HIS A 45 15.80 13.43 38.86
C HIS A 45 16.88 12.89 37.93
N VAL A 46 18.16 13.06 38.25
CA VAL A 46 19.26 12.52 37.43
C VAL A 46 19.22 10.98 37.38
N ALA A 47 18.94 10.30 38.50
CA ALA A 47 18.80 8.84 38.51
C ALA A 47 17.64 8.38 37.62
N LYS A 48 16.52 9.11 37.63
CA LYS A 48 15.36 8.86 36.77
C LYS A 48 15.68 9.07 35.29
N GLU A 49 16.33 10.17 34.92
CA GLU A 49 16.72 10.42 33.52
C GLU A 49 17.68 9.34 33.00
N LYS A 50 18.63 8.88 33.82
CA LYS A 50 19.52 7.76 33.48
C LYS A 50 18.74 6.46 33.27
N ALA A 51 17.78 6.17 34.14
CA ALA A 51 16.93 4.98 34.01
C ALA A 51 16.01 5.06 32.78
N GLU A 52 15.40 6.22 32.49
CA GLU A 52 14.59 6.43 31.29
C GLU A 52 15.43 6.30 30.01
N THR A 53 16.67 6.83 30.01
CA THR A 53 17.61 6.68 28.88
C THR A 53 18.01 5.22 28.67
N ALA A 54 18.34 4.50 29.74
CA ALA A 54 18.68 3.08 29.66
C ALA A 54 17.49 2.24 29.15
N SER A 55 16.28 2.52 29.64
CA SER A 55 15.04 1.91 29.16
C SER A 55 14.81 2.19 27.67
N MET A 56 15.05 3.43 27.22
CA MET A 56 14.90 3.82 25.81
C MET A 56 15.78 2.96 24.89
N TRP A 57 17.08 2.86 25.19
CA TRP A 57 18.03 2.06 24.39
C TRP A 57 17.71 0.57 24.41
N LEU A 58 17.29 0.05 25.57
CA LEU A 58 16.84 -1.34 25.69
C LEU A 58 15.64 -1.60 24.77
N VAL A 59 14.64 -0.73 24.79
CA VAL A 59 13.43 -0.86 23.97
C VAL A 59 13.75 -0.75 22.49
N ILE A 60 14.60 0.19 22.08
CA ILE A 60 15.04 0.31 20.67
C ILE A 60 15.72 -0.99 20.23
N THR A 61 16.69 -1.48 21.01
CA THR A 61 17.40 -2.73 20.71
C THR A 61 16.45 -3.91 20.64
N PHE A 62 15.53 -4.04 21.59
CA PHE A 62 14.49 -5.06 21.59
C PHE A 62 13.62 -4.98 20.34
N SER A 63 13.21 -3.77 19.94
CA SER A 63 12.39 -3.55 18.73
C SER A 63 13.11 -3.98 17.47
N VAL A 64 14.39 -3.60 17.34
CA VAL A 64 15.23 -4.02 16.20
C VAL A 64 15.35 -5.54 16.14
N VAL A 65 15.59 -6.21 17.28
CA VAL A 65 15.64 -7.69 17.33
C VAL A 65 14.30 -8.31 16.93
N ILE A 66 13.18 -7.79 17.41
CA ILE A 66 11.84 -8.26 17.02
C ILE A 66 11.60 -8.04 15.53
N SER A 67 11.98 -6.89 14.96
CA SER A 67 11.86 -6.61 13.52
C SER A 67 12.70 -7.58 12.69
N LEU A 68 13.92 -7.88 13.10
CA LEU A 68 14.80 -8.85 12.42
C LEU A 68 14.23 -10.28 12.51
N LEU A 69 13.69 -10.68 13.67
CA LEU A 69 13.02 -11.97 13.82
C LEU A 69 11.76 -12.04 12.94
N MET A 70 11.00 -10.96 12.88
CA MET A 70 9.82 -10.87 12.02
C MET A 70 10.22 -11.08 10.55
N ARG A 71 11.22 -10.33 10.07
CA ARG A 71 11.70 -10.41 8.69
C ARG A 71 12.37 -11.74 8.34
N TYR A 72 13.33 -12.20 9.12
CA TYR A 72 14.19 -13.33 8.73
C TYR A 72 13.75 -14.69 9.28
N VAL A 73 12.81 -14.72 10.24
CA VAL A 73 12.32 -15.97 10.83
C VAL A 73 10.83 -16.17 10.57
N LEU A 74 9.99 -15.15 10.75
CA LEU A 74 8.54 -15.30 10.61
C LEU A 74 8.08 -15.20 9.16
N MET A 75 8.48 -14.17 8.41
CA MET A 75 8.04 -14.01 7.01
C MET A 75 8.35 -15.24 6.14
N PRO A 76 9.58 -15.81 6.14
CA PRO A 76 9.89 -16.96 5.26
C PRO A 76 9.13 -18.23 5.64
N ARG A 77 8.52 -18.27 6.84
CA ARG A 77 7.75 -19.42 7.35
C ARG A 77 6.24 -19.21 7.26
N THR A 78 5.81 -18.04 6.79
CA THR A 78 4.40 -17.65 6.68
C THR A 78 4.06 -17.48 5.21
N THR A 79 2.84 -17.81 4.80
CA THR A 79 2.37 -17.52 3.44
C THR A 79 1.82 -16.09 3.38
N VAL A 80 1.84 -15.48 2.19
CA VAL A 80 1.32 -14.11 1.95
C VAL A 80 -0.11 -13.98 2.48
N GLU A 81 -0.97 -14.97 2.25
CA GLU A 81 -2.38 -14.99 2.71
C GLU A 81 -2.56 -14.94 4.24
N LYS A 82 -1.53 -15.30 5.01
CA LYS A 82 -1.57 -15.35 6.48
C LYS A 82 -0.69 -14.25 7.11
N SER A 83 -0.40 -13.19 6.38
CA SER A 83 0.50 -12.11 6.80
C SER A 83 0.02 -11.34 8.04
N ASP A 84 -1.25 -11.41 8.42
CA ASP A 84 -1.80 -10.70 9.59
C ASP A 84 -1.01 -10.96 10.88
N ILE A 85 -0.50 -12.19 11.04
CA ILE A 85 0.29 -12.57 12.21
C ILE A 85 1.62 -11.80 12.31
N LEU A 86 2.16 -11.35 11.18
CA LEU A 86 3.41 -10.61 11.10
C LEU A 86 3.27 -9.20 11.69
N TYR A 87 2.07 -8.63 11.65
CA TYR A 87 1.75 -7.33 12.24
C TYR A 87 1.29 -7.46 13.70
N LEU A 88 0.59 -8.55 14.04
CA LEU A 88 0.10 -8.79 15.39
C LEU A 88 1.21 -9.19 16.37
N ALA A 89 2.18 -10.00 15.95
CA ALA A 89 3.23 -10.50 16.85
C ALA A 89 4.11 -9.37 17.45
N PRO A 90 4.54 -8.36 16.68
CA PRO A 90 5.27 -7.21 17.21
C PRO A 90 4.42 -6.36 18.17
N LEU A 91 3.13 -6.16 17.87
CA LEU A 91 2.23 -5.46 18.79
C LEU A 91 2.05 -6.24 20.11
N ALA A 92 1.95 -7.57 20.04
CA ALA A 92 1.92 -8.42 21.22
C ALA A 92 3.24 -8.37 22.03
N ALA A 93 4.38 -8.10 21.37
CA ALA A 93 5.68 -7.99 22.02
C ALA A 93 5.76 -6.82 23.03
N ILE A 94 4.87 -5.82 22.95
CA ILE A 94 4.74 -4.74 23.94
C ILE A 94 4.50 -5.29 25.36
N PHE A 95 3.78 -6.41 25.47
CA PHE A 95 3.52 -7.06 26.76
C PHE A 95 4.74 -7.75 27.35
N LEU A 96 5.77 -8.04 26.54
CA LEU A 96 7.02 -8.64 27.00
C LEU A 96 8.01 -7.59 27.54
N ILE A 97 7.84 -6.32 27.16
CA ILE A 97 8.72 -5.21 27.57
C ILE A 97 8.97 -5.18 29.09
N PRO A 98 7.95 -5.27 29.98
CA PRO A 98 8.19 -5.27 31.43
C PRO A 98 9.05 -6.43 31.92
N GLN A 99 8.93 -7.62 31.31
CA GLN A 99 9.73 -8.78 31.67
C GLN A 99 11.18 -8.61 31.23
N VAL A 100 11.40 -8.08 30.03
CA VAL A 100 12.74 -7.76 29.51
C VAL A 100 13.44 -6.73 30.39
N HIS A 101 12.72 -5.70 30.86
CA HIS A 101 13.27 -4.71 31.79
C HIS A 101 13.75 -5.36 33.09
N ARG A 102 12.91 -6.21 33.70
CA ARG A 102 13.26 -6.93 34.94
C ARG A 102 14.45 -7.88 34.78
N MET A 103 14.60 -8.46 33.60
CA MET A 103 15.66 -9.42 33.32
C MET A 103 17.01 -8.74 33.05
N LEU A 104 17.03 -7.59 32.37
CA LEU A 104 18.27 -6.97 31.89
C LEU A 104 18.72 -5.74 32.69
N LEU A 105 17.79 -4.97 33.27
CA LEU A 105 18.15 -3.76 34.00
C LEU A 105 18.44 -4.05 35.47
N PRO A 106 19.37 -3.28 36.09
CA PRO A 106 19.60 -3.34 37.54
C PRO A 106 18.33 -3.06 38.35
N SER A 107 18.25 -3.62 39.57
CA SER A 107 17.13 -3.43 40.49
C SER A 107 16.80 -1.95 40.75
N SER A 108 17.83 -1.11 40.87
CA SER A 108 17.70 0.34 41.06
C SER A 108 16.95 1.06 39.92
N PHE A 109 17.01 0.55 38.70
CA PHE A 109 16.28 1.11 37.56
C PHE A 109 14.87 0.52 37.44
N ASN A 110 14.70 -0.74 37.81
CA ASN A 110 13.40 -1.41 37.82
C ASN A 110 12.44 -0.81 38.86
N GLU A 111 12.95 -0.31 39.99
CA GLU A 111 12.15 0.41 40.99
C GLU A 111 11.54 1.71 40.45
N LEU A 112 12.24 2.36 39.51
CA LEU A 112 11.80 3.58 38.85
C LEU A 112 10.88 3.30 37.63
N TYR A 113 10.75 2.04 37.22
CA TYR A 113 9.92 1.63 36.10
C TYR A 113 8.44 1.57 36.51
N THR A 114 7.66 2.49 35.97
CA THR A 114 6.23 2.62 36.30
C THR A 114 5.35 2.29 35.09
N LYS A 115 4.02 2.27 35.30
CA LYS A 115 3.04 2.13 34.20
C LYS A 115 3.19 3.22 33.13
N GLY A 116 3.57 4.43 33.53
CA GLY A 116 3.83 5.54 32.61
C GLY A 116 5.04 5.27 31.71
N THR A 117 6.12 4.71 32.28
CA THR A 117 7.31 4.31 31.53
C THR A 117 7.00 3.18 30.55
N TRP A 118 6.20 2.20 30.96
CA TRP A 118 5.74 1.12 30.06
C TRP A 118 4.94 1.64 28.87
N PHE A 119 4.04 2.60 29.09
CA PHE A 119 3.25 3.18 28.00
C PHE A 119 4.14 3.94 26.99
N LYS A 120 5.10 4.74 27.48
CA LYS A 120 6.10 5.41 26.62
C LYS A 120 6.95 4.38 25.84
N ALA A 121 7.41 3.34 26.52
CA ALA A 121 8.17 2.25 25.92
C ALA A 121 7.36 1.49 24.85
N GLY A 122 6.06 1.29 25.07
CA GLY A 122 5.16 0.69 24.09
C GLY A 122 5.08 1.53 22.81
N PHE A 123 4.90 2.85 22.92
CA PHE A 123 4.93 3.73 21.75
C PHE A 123 6.28 3.72 21.03
N LEU A 124 7.37 3.83 21.80
CA LEU A 124 8.71 3.79 21.24
C LEU A 124 8.96 2.48 20.48
N HIS A 125 8.50 1.35 21.04
CA HIS A 125 8.56 0.06 20.37
C HIS A 125 7.79 0.06 19.06
N THR A 126 6.52 0.49 19.08
CA THR A 126 5.67 0.51 17.88
C THR A 126 6.28 1.36 16.75
N PHE A 127 6.76 2.57 17.06
CA PHE A 127 7.36 3.44 16.06
C PHE A 127 8.70 2.90 15.54
N THR A 128 9.55 2.37 16.43
CA THR A 128 10.83 1.77 16.02
C THR A 128 10.58 0.54 15.15
N PHE A 129 9.63 -0.32 15.55
CA PHE A 129 9.25 -1.49 14.79
C PHE A 129 8.72 -1.10 13.41
N LEU A 130 7.81 -0.11 13.31
CA LEU A 130 7.25 0.34 12.05
C LEU A 130 8.32 0.91 11.11
N ALA A 131 9.22 1.74 11.65
CA ALA A 131 10.35 2.28 10.89
C ALA A 131 11.26 1.16 10.37
N MET A 132 11.60 0.19 11.23
CA MET A 132 12.39 -0.97 10.85
C MET A 132 11.66 -1.88 9.85
N ALA A 133 10.35 -2.06 9.98
CA ALA A 133 9.55 -2.86 9.06
C ALA A 133 9.58 -2.27 7.65
N PHE A 134 9.36 -0.96 7.50
CA PHE A 134 9.47 -0.30 6.21
C PHE A 134 10.87 -0.45 5.59
N LEU A 135 11.92 -0.38 6.41
CA LEU A 135 13.29 -0.55 5.95
C LEU A 135 13.56 -1.99 5.50
N LEU A 136 13.11 -2.99 6.26
CA LEU A 136 13.39 -4.41 6.04
C LEU A 136 12.51 -5.08 4.97
N VAL A 137 11.37 -4.47 4.65
CA VAL A 137 10.42 -4.96 3.64
C VAL A 137 10.76 -4.46 2.25
N ASN A 138 11.42 -3.31 2.17
CA ASN A 138 11.77 -2.68 0.90
C ASN A 138 13.18 -3.07 0.46
N PRO A 139 13.47 -2.95 -0.85
CA PRO A 139 14.80 -3.19 -1.36
C PRO A 139 15.84 -2.25 -0.73
N PRO A 140 17.09 -2.70 -0.54
CA PRO A 140 17.66 -4.01 -0.88
C PRO A 140 17.44 -5.09 0.20
N LEU A 141 16.72 -4.81 1.30
CA LEU A 141 16.62 -5.73 2.45
C LEU A 141 15.41 -6.66 2.41
N GLY A 142 14.43 -6.37 1.58
CA GLY A 142 13.30 -7.23 1.27
C GLY A 142 12.68 -6.84 -0.05
N ASP A 143 11.91 -7.74 -0.62
CA ASP A 143 11.19 -7.51 -1.85
C ASP A 143 9.90 -8.33 -1.85
N ILE A 144 8.83 -7.72 -1.34
CA ILE A 144 7.57 -8.42 -1.07
C ILE A 144 6.44 -8.02 -2.01
N VAL A 145 6.71 -7.18 -3.00
CA VAL A 145 5.69 -6.60 -3.86
C VAL A 145 6.04 -6.91 -5.30
N ALA A 146 5.12 -7.54 -6.03
CA ALA A 146 5.29 -7.81 -7.46
C ALA A 146 5.34 -6.49 -8.26
N PRO A 147 5.95 -6.50 -9.46
CA PRO A 147 6.02 -5.34 -10.34
C PRO A 147 4.63 -4.83 -10.67
N GLN A 148 4.53 -3.52 -10.89
CA GLN A 148 3.28 -2.84 -11.11
C GLN A 148 3.23 -2.30 -12.53
N LEU A 149 2.04 -2.19 -13.10
CA LEU A 149 1.84 -1.37 -14.28
C LEU A 149 2.37 0.05 -14.01
N ALA A 150 3.26 0.56 -14.86
CA ALA A 150 3.97 1.81 -14.61
C ALA A 150 3.02 3.03 -14.61
N ASP A 151 2.08 3.09 -15.55
CA ASP A 151 0.92 3.99 -15.49
C ASP A 151 -0.25 3.44 -16.32
N LYS A 152 -0.07 3.32 -17.65
CA LYS A 152 -1.14 2.92 -18.58
C LYS A 152 -0.73 1.81 -19.53
N TRP A 153 -1.73 1.26 -20.21
CA TRP A 153 -1.58 0.36 -21.34
C TRP A 153 -2.31 0.95 -22.56
N VAL A 154 -1.92 0.52 -23.76
CA VAL A 154 -2.52 0.95 -25.03
C VAL A 154 -2.59 -0.23 -25.99
N LEU A 155 -3.57 -0.19 -26.90
CA LEU A 155 -3.63 -1.09 -28.03
C LEU A 155 -3.22 -0.36 -29.30
N ILE A 156 -2.44 -1.06 -30.13
CA ILE A 156 -1.98 -0.58 -31.43
C ILE A 156 -2.48 -1.54 -32.48
N GLN A 157 -3.10 -1.00 -33.52
CA GLN A 157 -3.35 -1.69 -34.76
C GLN A 157 -2.22 -1.32 -35.74
N HIS A 158 -1.54 -2.34 -36.26
CA HIS A 158 -0.47 -2.21 -37.24
C HIS A 158 -0.87 -2.91 -38.55
N GLU A 159 -1.06 -2.12 -39.60
CA GLU A 159 -1.47 -2.57 -40.93
C GLU A 159 -0.77 -1.72 -41.99
N ASP A 160 -0.13 -2.34 -42.99
CA ASP A 160 0.53 -1.66 -44.12
C ASP A 160 1.48 -0.48 -43.73
N ASP A 161 2.31 -0.68 -42.70
CA ASP A 161 3.22 0.33 -42.10
C ASP A 161 2.51 1.53 -41.44
N GLU A 162 1.18 1.50 -41.31
CA GLU A 162 0.40 2.48 -40.56
C GLU A 162 0.13 1.99 -39.12
N PHE A 163 0.28 2.92 -38.16
CA PHE A 163 0.03 2.68 -36.74
C PHE A 163 -1.22 3.45 -36.31
N ASN A 164 -2.24 2.72 -35.87
CA ASN A 164 -3.44 3.30 -35.29
C ASN A 164 -3.50 2.96 -33.79
N PHE A 165 -3.56 4.00 -32.96
CA PHE A 165 -3.56 3.85 -31.51
C PHE A 165 -4.99 3.91 -30.97
N SER A 166 -5.30 3.04 -30.01
CA SER A 166 -6.60 3.06 -29.35
C SER A 166 -6.88 4.43 -28.72
N LYS A 167 -8.09 4.96 -28.95
CA LYS A 167 -8.54 6.28 -28.46
C LYS A 167 -8.57 6.42 -26.92
N GLY A 168 -8.46 5.32 -26.17
CA GLY A 168 -8.39 5.30 -24.72
C GLY A 168 -7.14 4.59 -24.22
N MET A 169 -6.24 5.31 -23.55
CA MET A 169 -5.07 4.72 -22.90
C MET A 169 -5.49 4.14 -21.55
N GLY A 170 -6.07 2.93 -21.57
CA GLY A 170 -6.08 1.91 -20.52
C GLY A 170 -6.42 2.25 -19.07
N SER A 171 -6.82 3.47 -18.72
CA SER A 171 -7.09 3.86 -17.33
C SER A 171 -8.31 3.13 -16.75
N SER A 172 -9.22 2.69 -17.62
CA SER A 172 -10.28 1.73 -17.32
C SER A 172 -9.87 0.35 -17.81
N GLY A 173 -10.18 -0.70 -17.04
CA GLY A 173 -9.99 -2.11 -17.45
C GLY A 173 -10.83 -2.55 -18.66
N THR A 174 -11.48 -1.63 -19.36
CA THR A 174 -12.23 -1.88 -20.60
C THR A 174 -11.87 -0.82 -21.63
N LEU A 175 -11.64 -1.27 -22.88
CA LEU A 175 -11.39 -0.45 -24.05
C LEU A 175 -12.38 -0.85 -25.15
N VAL A 176 -12.97 0.14 -25.82
CA VAL A 176 -13.88 -0.07 -26.94
C VAL A 176 -13.21 0.38 -28.23
N TRP A 177 -13.20 -0.49 -29.24
CA TRP A 177 -12.70 -0.20 -30.58
C TRP A 177 -13.84 -0.35 -31.58
N GLU A 178 -14.13 0.73 -32.29
CA GLU A 178 -15.22 0.77 -33.27
C GLU A 178 -14.68 0.43 -34.66
N VAL A 179 -15.30 -0.54 -35.33
CA VAL A 179 -15.01 -0.96 -36.71
C VAL A 179 -16.17 -0.64 -37.63
N GLU A 180 -15.93 -0.58 -38.94
CA GLU A 180 -17.01 -0.41 -39.93
C GLU A 180 -18.01 -1.58 -39.87
N GLN A 181 -19.21 -1.36 -40.38
CA GLN A 181 -20.26 -2.39 -40.38
C GLN A 181 -19.83 -3.62 -41.19
N ASP A 182 -20.04 -4.82 -40.65
CA ASP A 182 -19.56 -6.10 -41.19
C ASP A 182 -18.03 -6.20 -41.37
N ALA A 183 -17.26 -5.30 -40.76
CA ALA A 183 -15.80 -5.33 -40.77
C ALA A 183 -15.23 -5.99 -39.51
N LEU A 184 -14.01 -6.49 -39.64
CA LEU A 184 -13.18 -6.96 -38.54
C LEU A 184 -12.11 -5.91 -38.21
N LEU A 185 -11.49 -6.01 -37.04
CA LEU A 185 -10.35 -5.16 -36.72
C LEU A 185 -9.11 -5.73 -37.43
N SER A 186 -8.84 -5.19 -38.62
CA SER A 186 -7.82 -5.69 -39.56
C SER A 186 -6.39 -5.45 -39.07
N GLY A 187 -5.47 -6.30 -39.54
CA GLY A 187 -4.05 -6.18 -39.25
C GLY A 187 -3.65 -6.75 -37.90
N ASP A 188 -2.42 -6.45 -37.49
CA ASP A 188 -1.82 -6.98 -36.28
C ASP A 188 -2.14 -6.09 -35.08
N ILE A 189 -2.75 -6.67 -34.04
CA ILE A 189 -3.15 -5.96 -32.83
C ILE A 189 -2.15 -6.24 -31.72
N TRP A 190 -1.53 -5.17 -31.24
CA TRP A 190 -0.47 -5.19 -30.25
C TRP A 190 -0.91 -4.52 -28.95
N LEU A 191 -0.59 -5.16 -27.83
CA LEU A 191 -0.76 -4.64 -26.49
C LEU A 191 0.56 -4.11 -25.98
N LEU A 192 0.59 -2.83 -25.64
CA LEU A 192 1.76 -2.15 -25.14
C LEU A 192 1.54 -1.66 -23.71
N PHE A 193 2.47 -1.96 -22.82
CA PHE A 193 2.51 -1.40 -21.47
C PHE A 193 3.93 -1.43 -20.90
N GLY A 194 4.19 -0.59 -19.90
CA GLY A 194 5.41 -0.68 -19.11
C GLY A 194 5.13 -1.21 -17.70
N LEU A 195 6.11 -1.91 -17.12
CA LEU A 195 6.11 -2.31 -15.72
C LEU A 195 7.15 -1.51 -14.93
N ALA A 196 6.74 -0.99 -13.79
CA ALA A 196 7.60 -0.37 -12.80
C ALA A 196 7.89 -1.39 -11.68
N ASP A 197 9.16 -1.54 -11.32
CA ASP A 197 9.58 -2.29 -10.14
C ASP A 197 10.57 -1.48 -9.28
N ASN A 198 10.66 -1.84 -8.00
CA ASN A 198 11.53 -1.20 -7.02
C ASN A 198 12.98 -1.71 -7.07
N VAL A 199 13.27 -2.87 -7.70
CA VAL A 199 14.61 -3.45 -7.80
C VAL A 199 15.08 -3.50 -9.24
N ASN A 200 14.50 -4.41 -10.02
CA ASN A 200 14.80 -4.63 -11.42
C ASN A 200 13.82 -5.66 -12.00
N VAL A 201 13.10 -5.28 -13.06
CA VAL A 201 12.03 -6.10 -13.65
C VAL A 201 12.58 -7.33 -14.42
N ASP A 202 13.91 -7.40 -14.67
CA ASP A 202 14.58 -8.50 -15.39
C ASP A 202 14.30 -9.91 -14.80
N GLY A 203 13.81 -10.01 -13.56
CA GLY A 203 13.44 -11.26 -12.90
C GLY A 203 11.98 -11.68 -13.04
N ALA A 204 11.12 -10.82 -13.62
CA ALA A 204 9.69 -11.07 -13.70
C ALA A 204 9.30 -11.91 -14.93
N THR A 205 8.55 -12.99 -14.69
CA THR A 205 7.90 -13.78 -15.73
C THR A 205 6.51 -13.23 -15.99
N ILE A 206 6.25 -12.85 -17.23
CA ILE A 206 4.92 -12.39 -17.66
C ILE A 206 4.24 -13.47 -18.48
N LEU A 207 3.02 -13.81 -18.07
CA LEU A 207 2.12 -14.69 -18.79
C LEU A 207 0.93 -13.86 -19.25
N VAL A 208 0.80 -13.66 -20.56
CA VAL A 208 -0.36 -12.99 -21.14
C VAL A 208 -1.28 -14.03 -21.75
N GLY A 209 -2.55 -14.03 -21.32
CA GLY A 209 -3.61 -14.86 -21.86
C GLY A 209 -4.65 -14.02 -22.60
N LEU A 210 -5.11 -14.51 -23.74
CA LEU A 210 -6.26 -13.99 -24.46
C LEU A 210 -7.38 -15.02 -24.42
N SER A 211 -8.56 -14.61 -23.99
CA SER A 211 -9.79 -15.40 -24.03
C SER A 211 -10.81 -14.69 -24.90
N ASN A 212 -11.31 -15.39 -25.93
CA ASN A 212 -12.36 -14.87 -26.80
C ASN A 212 -13.26 -16.01 -27.33
N ASN A 213 -14.17 -15.68 -28.24
CA ASN A 213 -15.08 -16.66 -28.84
C ASN A 213 -14.37 -17.81 -29.59
N ALA A 214 -13.10 -17.65 -29.96
CA ALA A 214 -12.29 -18.68 -30.62
C ALA A 214 -11.55 -19.59 -29.62
N GLY A 215 -11.53 -19.23 -28.33
CA GLY A 215 -10.92 -20.00 -27.24
C GLY A 215 -9.90 -19.21 -26.43
N ASP A 216 -9.14 -19.92 -25.60
CA ASP A 216 -8.09 -19.35 -24.75
C ASP A 216 -6.71 -19.64 -25.36
N VAL A 217 -5.88 -18.60 -25.46
CA VAL A 217 -4.53 -18.67 -26.03
C VAL A 217 -3.55 -17.96 -25.10
N GLN A 218 -2.36 -18.53 -24.90
CA GLN A 218 -1.25 -17.84 -24.24
C GLN A 218 -0.38 -17.14 -25.29
N LEU A 219 0.03 -15.93 -24.95
CA LEU A 219 0.77 -15.02 -25.81
C LEU A 219 2.13 -14.73 -25.19
N GLU A 220 3.13 -14.58 -26.05
CA GLU A 220 4.49 -14.23 -25.66
C GLU A 220 4.76 -12.76 -25.95
N SER A 221 5.65 -12.15 -25.17
CA SER A 221 6.12 -10.80 -25.43
C SER A 221 7.16 -10.79 -26.54
N ASP A 222 7.10 -9.76 -27.37
CA ASP A 222 8.05 -9.48 -28.45
C ASP A 222 8.78 -8.17 -28.12
N ALA A 223 9.97 -8.27 -27.56
CA ALA A 223 10.78 -7.10 -27.23
C ALA A 223 11.31 -6.39 -28.49
N ASP A 224 11.45 -7.09 -29.61
CA ASP A 224 11.97 -6.51 -30.85
C ASP A 224 10.95 -5.53 -31.43
N PHE A 225 9.65 -5.86 -31.37
CA PHE A 225 8.59 -4.95 -31.83
C PHE A 225 8.61 -3.59 -31.11
N TRP A 226 8.83 -3.56 -29.79
CA TRP A 226 8.91 -2.28 -29.07
C TRP A 226 10.13 -1.47 -29.49
N ASN A 227 11.30 -2.12 -29.53
CA ASN A 227 12.57 -1.47 -29.86
C ASN A 227 12.57 -0.90 -31.28
N ASP A 228 12.06 -1.66 -32.25
CA ASP A 228 11.98 -1.24 -33.65
C ASP A 228 11.01 -0.06 -33.86
N ASN A 229 9.99 0.08 -33.01
CA ASN A 229 8.92 1.08 -33.13
C ASN A 229 8.96 2.17 -32.05
N MET A 230 10.04 2.26 -31.28
CA MET A 230 10.17 3.14 -30.11
C MET A 230 9.86 4.62 -30.43
N GLU A 231 10.27 5.10 -31.61
CA GLU A 231 10.02 6.48 -32.04
C GLU A 231 8.52 6.74 -32.26
N VAL A 232 7.82 5.83 -32.93
CA VAL A 232 6.39 5.96 -33.21
C VAL A 232 5.57 5.83 -31.93
N ILE A 233 5.94 4.87 -31.06
CA ILE A 233 5.31 4.65 -29.76
C ILE A 233 5.47 5.90 -28.89
N SER A 234 6.69 6.42 -28.74
CA SER A 234 6.96 7.58 -27.89
C SER A 234 6.26 8.86 -28.39
N ASN A 235 6.20 9.09 -29.70
CA ASN A 235 5.51 10.25 -30.28
C ASN A 235 3.99 10.22 -30.04
N ASN A 236 3.36 9.05 -30.04
CA ASN A 236 1.91 8.90 -29.88
C ASN A 236 1.47 8.67 -28.42
N THR A 237 2.38 8.24 -27.55
CA THR A 237 2.11 7.94 -26.14
C THR A 237 2.86 8.85 -25.17
N GLY A 238 3.56 9.88 -25.65
CA GLY A 238 4.33 10.81 -24.82
C GLY A 238 3.47 11.71 -23.91
N ASN A 239 4.00 12.11 -22.74
CA ASN A 239 3.53 13.31 -22.04
C ASN A 239 4.61 14.06 -21.18
N ILE A 240 4.69 15.39 -21.42
CA ILE A 240 5.22 16.56 -20.66
C ILE A 240 6.64 16.60 -20.07
N SER A 241 7.32 15.50 -19.76
CA SER A 241 8.71 15.58 -19.26
C SER A 241 9.69 15.66 -20.44
N ASN A 242 10.59 16.65 -20.46
CA ASN A 242 11.57 16.94 -21.52
C ASN A 242 12.67 15.87 -21.69
N THR A 243 12.35 14.59 -21.54
CA THR A 243 13.26 13.47 -21.74
C THR A 243 12.77 12.69 -22.95
N ALA A 244 13.62 12.51 -23.96
CA ALA A 244 13.26 11.91 -25.26
C ALA A 244 12.73 10.45 -25.19
N GLN A 245 12.67 9.85 -23.99
CA GLN A 245 12.29 8.45 -23.77
C GLN A 245 11.15 8.25 -22.76
N SER A 246 10.57 9.30 -22.17
CA SER A 246 9.45 9.14 -21.22
C SER A 246 8.11 9.14 -21.96
N SER A 247 7.43 7.99 -21.98
CA SER A 247 6.03 7.86 -22.43
C SER A 247 5.10 7.70 -21.23
N ILE A 248 3.79 7.86 -21.43
CA ILE A 248 2.81 7.47 -20.38
C ILE A 248 2.82 5.97 -20.10
N LEU A 249 3.44 5.16 -20.96
CA LEU A 249 3.59 3.73 -20.75
C LEU A 249 4.82 3.44 -19.89
N MET A 250 5.84 4.31 -19.95
CA MET A 250 7.09 4.24 -19.20
C MET A 250 7.42 5.61 -18.57
N PRO A 251 6.65 6.07 -17.58
CA PRO A 251 6.84 7.37 -16.94
C PRO A 251 8.21 7.56 -16.30
N HIS A 252 8.91 6.49 -15.91
CA HIS A 252 10.25 6.53 -15.31
C HIS A 252 11.37 6.22 -16.33
N GLY A 253 11.05 6.12 -17.62
CA GLY A 253 12.03 5.84 -18.69
C GLY A 253 12.70 4.48 -18.48
N ASP A 254 14.04 4.44 -18.52
CA ASP A 254 14.85 3.21 -18.42
C ASP A 254 14.72 2.46 -17.08
N LEU A 255 14.00 3.00 -16.10
CA LEU A 255 13.66 2.30 -14.84
C LEU A 255 12.41 1.42 -14.97
N ASP A 256 11.58 1.69 -15.97
CA ASP A 256 10.44 0.84 -16.32
C ASP A 256 10.88 -0.18 -17.38
N GLN A 257 10.24 -1.34 -17.43
CA GLN A 257 10.45 -2.33 -18.49
C GLN A 257 9.27 -2.31 -19.45
N ASP A 258 9.58 -2.25 -20.75
CA ASP A 258 8.61 -2.29 -21.84
C ASP A 258 8.15 -3.71 -22.18
N PHE A 259 6.87 -3.82 -22.50
CA PHE A 259 6.27 -5.05 -23.01
C PHE A 259 5.39 -4.74 -24.21
N ALA A 260 5.69 -5.42 -25.32
CA ALA A 260 4.81 -5.53 -26.47
C ALA A 260 4.34 -6.98 -26.61
N ILE A 261 3.03 -7.18 -26.75
CA ILE A 261 2.43 -8.50 -26.93
C ILE A 261 1.48 -8.46 -28.13
N LYS A 262 1.70 -9.34 -29.09
CA LYS A 262 0.77 -9.51 -30.21
C LYS A 262 -0.46 -10.27 -29.73
N ILE A 263 -1.60 -9.59 -29.66
CA ILE A 263 -2.88 -10.18 -29.25
C ILE A 263 -3.42 -11.11 -30.34
N GLY A 264 -3.30 -10.70 -31.60
CA GLY A 264 -3.79 -11.47 -32.73
C GLY A 264 -3.75 -10.67 -34.02
N THR A 265 -4.17 -11.33 -35.09
CA THR A 265 -4.33 -10.74 -36.42
C THR A 265 -5.80 -10.83 -36.79
N ASP A 266 -6.36 -9.76 -37.36
CA ASP A 266 -7.75 -9.71 -37.83
C ASP A 266 -8.79 -10.09 -36.77
N LEU A 267 -8.80 -9.35 -35.65
CA LEU A 267 -9.68 -9.65 -34.52
C LEU A 267 -11.16 -9.47 -34.88
N ALA A 268 -11.95 -10.52 -34.66
CA ALA A 268 -13.39 -10.50 -34.89
C ALA A 268 -14.13 -9.57 -33.92
N VAL A 269 -15.30 -9.10 -34.35
CA VAL A 269 -16.26 -8.36 -33.50
C VAL A 269 -16.64 -9.20 -32.28
N GLY A 270 -16.63 -8.59 -31.10
CA GLY A 270 -16.92 -9.26 -29.84
C GLY A 270 -16.08 -8.78 -28.67
N GLU A 271 -16.20 -9.52 -27.56
CA GLU A 271 -15.40 -9.28 -26.36
C GLU A 271 -14.16 -10.17 -26.36
N HIS A 272 -13.03 -9.55 -26.04
CA HIS A 272 -11.73 -10.19 -25.91
C HIS A 272 -11.19 -9.86 -24.51
N LEU A 273 -11.05 -10.87 -23.66
CA LEU A 273 -10.52 -10.74 -22.31
C LEU A 273 -9.01 -11.01 -22.34
N ILE A 274 -8.25 -10.03 -21.91
CA ILE A 274 -6.79 -10.07 -21.79
C ILE A 274 -6.46 -10.22 -20.31
N SER A 275 -5.79 -11.30 -19.94
CA SER A 275 -5.27 -11.52 -18.59
C SER A 275 -3.76 -11.42 -18.60
N VAL A 276 -3.20 -10.49 -17.84
CA VAL A 276 -1.75 -10.34 -17.68
C VAL A 276 -1.40 -10.79 -16.27
N THR A 277 -0.71 -11.92 -16.17
CA THR A 277 -0.19 -12.44 -14.89
C THR A 277 1.30 -12.19 -14.83
N ILE A 278 1.73 -11.48 -13.80
CA ILE A 278 3.13 -11.16 -13.52
C ILE A 278 3.56 -11.99 -12.32
N LEU A 279 4.64 -12.74 -12.47
CA LEU A 279 5.25 -13.57 -11.43
C LEU A 279 6.69 -13.12 -11.23
N GLU A 280 7.09 -12.87 -10.00
CA GLU A 280 8.46 -12.48 -9.69
C GLU A 280 8.94 -13.19 -8.41
N GLN A 281 10.20 -13.64 -8.44
CA GLN A 281 10.85 -14.17 -7.26
C GLN A 281 11.36 -13.03 -6.38
N GLY A 282 10.55 -12.60 -5.42
CA GLY A 282 10.96 -11.65 -4.38
C GLY A 282 11.70 -12.30 -3.21
N ASP A 283 11.84 -11.54 -2.13
CA ASP A 283 12.42 -11.98 -0.85
C ASP A 283 11.53 -11.56 0.34
N PRO A 284 10.87 -12.51 1.04
CA PRO A 284 11.10 -13.96 0.98
C PRO A 284 10.09 -14.74 0.13
N TRP A 285 9.14 -14.06 -0.50
CA TRP A 285 8.01 -14.69 -1.18
C TRP A 285 8.12 -14.58 -2.70
N GLU A 286 7.49 -15.51 -3.39
CA GLU A 286 7.13 -15.32 -4.79
C GLU A 286 5.94 -14.35 -4.83
N ASN A 287 6.12 -13.25 -5.54
CA ASN A 287 5.12 -12.20 -5.64
C ASN A 287 4.38 -12.38 -6.97
N SER A 288 3.05 -12.31 -6.92
CA SER A 288 2.21 -12.44 -8.11
C SER A 288 1.22 -11.29 -8.22
N ARG A 289 0.97 -10.83 -9.44
CA ARG A 289 -0.06 -9.83 -9.73
C ARG A 289 -0.82 -10.19 -10.99
N VAL A 290 -2.13 -9.97 -10.98
CA VAL A 290 -2.99 -10.22 -12.14
C VAL A 290 -3.70 -8.94 -12.53
N TYR A 291 -3.64 -8.61 -13.81
CA TYR A 291 -4.43 -7.56 -14.45
C TYR A 291 -5.40 -8.19 -15.43
N GLU A 292 -6.66 -7.75 -15.39
CA GLU A 292 -7.69 -8.17 -16.34
C GLU A 292 -8.14 -6.95 -17.13
N TRP A 293 -7.96 -6.99 -18.45
CA TRP A 293 -8.36 -5.96 -19.39
C TRP A 293 -9.33 -6.53 -20.41
N THR A 294 -10.34 -5.76 -20.80
CA THR A 294 -11.34 -6.17 -21.78
C THR A 294 -11.24 -5.28 -23.01
N LEU A 295 -11.00 -5.86 -24.18
CA LEU A 295 -11.16 -5.21 -25.47
C LEU A 295 -12.54 -5.57 -26.04
N ARG A 296 -13.34 -4.55 -26.35
CA ARG A 296 -14.62 -4.72 -27.05
C ARG A 296 -14.49 -4.18 -28.46
N VAL A 297 -14.51 -5.07 -29.44
CA VAL A 297 -14.60 -4.69 -30.85
C VAL A 297 -16.08 -4.62 -31.21
N VAL A 298 -16.56 -3.43 -31.61
CA VAL A 298 -17.97 -3.17 -31.90
C VAL A 298 -18.13 -2.51 -33.26
N GLU A 299 -19.22 -2.82 -33.95
CA GLU A 299 -19.56 -2.15 -35.21
C GLU A 299 -20.07 -0.73 -34.95
N GLN A 300 -19.68 0.22 -35.80
CA GLN A 300 -20.24 1.57 -35.80
C GLN A 300 -21.74 1.50 -36.11
N LEU A 301 -22.55 2.14 -35.25
CA LEU A 301 -23.97 2.30 -35.53
C LEU A 301 -24.15 3.23 -36.74
N PRO A 302 -25.06 2.92 -37.68
CA PRO A 302 -25.31 3.80 -38.81
C PRO A 302 -25.78 5.18 -38.31
N ASP A 303 -25.20 6.23 -38.87
CA ASP A 303 -25.58 7.62 -38.56
C ASP A 303 -27.09 7.81 -38.75
N ALA A 304 -27.78 8.16 -37.66
CA ALA A 304 -29.21 8.41 -37.64
C ALA A 304 -29.57 9.77 -38.27
N SER A 305 -29.08 10.05 -39.49
CA SER A 305 -29.24 11.33 -40.17
C SER A 305 -29.43 11.17 -41.68
N ALA A 306 -30.48 10.46 -42.10
CA ALA A 306 -31.21 10.74 -43.33
C ALA A 306 -32.56 10.01 -43.36
N SER A 307 -33.58 10.60 -42.72
CA SER A 307 -35.00 10.32 -43.02
C SER A 307 -35.70 11.64 -43.29
#